data_AF-A0A7J5VPI1-F1
#
_entry.id   AF-A0A7J5VPI1-F1
#
_cell.length_a   1.000
_cell.length_b   1.000
_cell.length_c   1.000
_cell.angle_alpha   90.00
_cell.angle_beta   90.00
_cell.angle_gamma   90.00
#
_symmetry.space_group_name_H-M   'P 1'
#
loop_
_entity.id
_entity.type
_entity.pdbx_description
1 polymer ?
#
loop_
_entity_poly.entity_id
_entity_poly.type
_entity_poly.pdbx_seq_one_letter_code
_entity_poly.pdbx_strand_id
1 'polypeptide(L)'
;MAAELPTRKAAAKMLQLLHALDLPQLWGHPGLNFEKLHGMIEPSSGEQLYSLRVGGSARTIVCLHQGPTLVLVTLHVQHDKAYRK
;
A
#
# COMPACT_ATOMS: atom_id res chain seq x y z
N MET A 1 -3.76 1.95 -22.39
CA MET A 1 -3.31 3.24 -21.79
C MET A 1 -4.35 3.93 -20.92
N ALA A 2 -5.67 3.75 -21.11
CA ALA A 2 -6.70 4.44 -20.29
C ALA A 2 -6.68 4.13 -18.77
N ALA A 3 -6.25 2.92 -18.37
CA ALA A 3 -6.17 2.52 -16.95
C ALA A 3 -5.04 3.22 -16.15
N GLU A 4 -4.11 3.89 -16.85
CA GLU A 4 -2.93 4.46 -16.21
C GLU A 4 -3.24 5.81 -15.53
N LEU A 5 -4.16 6.60 -16.09
CA LEU A 5 -4.53 7.90 -15.52
C LEU A 5 -5.34 7.77 -14.20
N PRO A 6 -6.35 6.88 -14.09
CA PRO A 6 -7.05 6.64 -12.83
C PRO A 6 -6.12 6.14 -11.73
N THR A 7 -5.23 5.18 -12.03
CA THR A 7 -4.28 4.66 -11.04
C THR A 7 -3.27 5.72 -10.60
N ARG A 8 -2.78 6.56 -11.51
CA ARG A 8 -1.92 7.70 -11.16
C ARG A 8 -2.60 8.69 -10.20
N LYS A 9 -3.85 9.07 -10.49
CA LYS A 9 -4.62 9.95 -9.59
C LYS A 9 -4.86 9.32 -8.21
N ALA A 10 -5.15 8.01 -8.20
CA ALA A 10 -5.38 7.27 -6.96
C ALA A 10 -4.09 7.18 -6.12
N ALA A 11 -2.95 6.89 -6.75
CA ALA A 11 -1.64 6.90 -6.09
C ALA A 11 -1.28 8.27 -5.51
N ALA A 12 -1.48 9.35 -6.28
CA ALA A 12 -1.23 10.71 -5.79
C ALA A 12 -2.10 11.04 -4.57
N LYS A 13 -3.41 10.73 -4.62
CA LYS A 13 -4.32 10.92 -3.50
C LYS A 13 -3.89 10.11 -2.27
N MET A 14 -3.47 8.86 -2.46
CA MET A 14 -2.96 8.01 -1.39
C MET A 14 -1.73 8.63 -0.73
N LEU A 15 -0.75 9.11 -1.51
CA LEU A 15 0.46 9.75 -0.98
C LEU A 15 0.13 11.03 -0.20
N GLN A 16 -0.82 11.85 -0.68
CA GLN A 16 -1.30 13.02 0.05
C GLN A 16 -1.93 12.64 1.40
N LEU A 17 -2.72 11.57 1.44
CA LEU A 17 -3.29 11.06 2.70
C LEU A 17 -2.21 10.55 3.64
N LEU A 18 -1.24 9.77 3.15
CA LEU A 18 -0.14 9.24 3.97
C LEU A 18 0.72 10.36 4.57
N HIS A 19 0.87 11.50 3.89
CA HIS A 19 1.55 12.67 4.44
C HIS A 19 0.75 13.37 5.56
N ALA A 20 -0.57 13.21 5.59
CA ALA A 20 -1.44 13.86 6.56
C ALA A 20 -1.78 12.98 7.78
N LEU A 21 -1.46 11.68 7.73
CA LEU A 21 -1.78 10.72 8.77
C LEU A 21 -0.55 10.36 9.58
N ASP A 22 -0.71 10.23 10.89
CA ASP A 22 0.25 9.51 11.72
C ASP A 22 0.03 7.99 11.65
N LEU A 23 0.96 7.21 12.21
CA LEU A 23 0.89 5.75 12.14
C LEU A 23 -0.38 5.19 12.82
N PRO A 24 -0.79 5.62 14.04
CA PRO A 24 -2.06 5.21 14.63
C PRO A 24 -3.28 5.49 13.74
N GLN A 25 -3.35 6.66 13.11
CA GLN A 25 -4.44 7.01 12.21
C GLN A 25 -4.42 6.17 10.93
N LEU A 26 -3.23 5.86 10.40
CA LEU A 26 -3.07 4.98 9.25
C LEU A 26 -3.65 3.58 9.52
N TRP A 27 -3.40 3.01 10.70
CA TRP A 27 -3.95 1.71 11.10
C TRP A 27 -5.48 1.68 11.09
N GLY A 28 -6.12 2.80 11.48
CA GLY A 28 -7.57 2.92 11.51
C GLY A 28 -8.22 3.38 10.20
N HIS A 29 -7.44 3.74 9.16
CA HIS A 29 -7.99 4.43 8.00
C HIS A 29 -8.74 3.47 7.04
N PRO A 30 -10.08 3.56 6.92
CA PRO A 30 -10.91 2.57 6.23
C PRO A 30 -10.73 2.58 4.70
N GLY A 31 -10.17 3.65 4.14
CA GLY A 31 -9.91 3.75 2.70
C GLY A 31 -8.55 3.15 2.27
N LEU A 32 -7.60 3.05 3.21
CA LEU A 32 -6.23 2.65 2.91
C LEU A 32 -6.01 1.16 3.18
N ASN A 33 -6.83 0.53 4.02
CA ASN A 33 -6.75 -0.90 4.36
C ASN A 33 -5.30 -1.33 4.63
N PHE A 34 -4.68 -0.68 5.61
CA PHE A 34 -3.32 -1.00 6.01
C PHE A 34 -3.29 -2.35 6.71
N GLU A 35 -2.83 -3.38 6.00
CA GLU A 35 -2.96 -4.77 6.40
C GLU A 35 -1.58 -5.42 6.50
N LYS A 36 -1.32 -6.14 7.60
CA LYS A 36 -0.11 -6.94 7.76
C LYS A 36 -0.14 -8.13 6.79
N LEU A 37 0.93 -8.32 6.02
CA LEU A 37 1.09 -9.50 5.17
C LEU A 37 1.67 -10.66 6.00
N HIS A 38 0.80 -11.57 6.43
CA HIS A 38 1.21 -12.73 7.23
C HIS A 38 2.15 -13.65 6.45
N GLY A 39 3.23 -14.08 7.10
CA GLY A 39 4.25 -14.95 6.48
C GLY A 39 5.15 -14.24 5.47
N MET A 40 5.02 -12.92 5.30
CA MET A 40 5.85 -12.12 4.41
C MET A 40 6.68 -11.11 5.20
N ILE A 41 7.99 -11.20 5.04
CA ILE A 41 8.99 -10.25 5.56
C ILE A 41 9.90 -9.84 4.40
N GLU A 42 10.49 -8.65 4.47
CA GLU A 42 11.55 -8.28 3.54
C GLU A 42 12.80 -9.10 3.90
N PRO A 43 13.37 -9.87 2.96
CA PRO A 43 14.39 -10.87 3.26
C PRO A 43 15.73 -10.27 3.72
N SER A 44 16.06 -9.04 3.31
CA SER A 44 17.38 -8.45 3.55
C SER A 44 17.47 -7.74 4.91
N SER A 45 16.39 -7.08 5.31
CA SER A 45 16.24 -6.26 6.51
C SER A 45 15.46 -6.97 7.62
N GLY A 46 14.67 -8.00 7.27
CA GLY A 46 13.76 -8.66 8.20
C GLY A 46 12.50 -7.85 8.52
N GLU A 47 12.27 -6.73 7.82
CA GLU A 47 11.14 -5.86 8.10
C GLU A 47 9.81 -6.51 7.76
N GLN A 48 8.80 -6.25 8.59
CA GLN A 48 7.45 -6.71 8.32
C GLN A 48 6.88 -6.00 7.09
N LEU A 49 6.33 -6.79 6.15
CA LEU A 49 5.63 -6.26 5.00
C LEU A 49 4.15 -6.05 5.29
N TYR A 50 3.60 -5.00 4.68
CA TYR A 50 2.20 -4.61 4.76
C TYR A 50 1.65 -4.33 3.37
N SER A 51 0.33 -4.34 3.23
CA SER A 51 -0.38 -3.93 2.03
C SER A 51 -1.14 -2.63 2.30
N LEU A 52 -1.12 -1.73 1.32
CA LEU A 52 -1.98 -0.55 1.27
C LEU A 52 -2.80 -0.55 -0.01
N ARG A 53 -4.07 -0.15 0.11
CA ARG A 53 -4.97 0.08 -1.02
C ARG A 53 -4.63 1.41 -1.68
N VAL A 54 -4.29 1.33 -2.97
CA VAL A 54 -4.11 2.50 -3.84
C VAL A 54 -5.44 2.85 -4.52
N GLY A 55 -6.18 1.83 -4.97
CA GLY A 55 -7.48 1.97 -5.62
C GLY A 55 -8.21 0.62 -5.72
N GLY A 56 -9.32 0.57 -6.45
CA GLY A 56 -10.17 -0.65 -6.53
C GLY A 56 -9.45 -1.92 -7.00
N SER A 57 -8.51 -1.78 -7.94
CA SER A 57 -7.72 -2.89 -8.49
C SER A 57 -6.23 -2.81 -8.14
N ALA A 58 -5.80 -1.78 -7.39
CA ALA A 58 -4.39 -1.47 -7.18
C ALA A 58 -4.01 -1.48 -5.70
N ARG A 59 -2.94 -2.20 -5.36
CA ARG A 59 -2.36 -2.22 -4.00
C ARG A 59 -0.86 -2.02 -4.07
N THR A 60 -0.28 -1.49 -3.00
CA THR A 60 1.18 -1.37 -2.83
C THR A 60 1.64 -2.20 -1.65
N ILE A 61 2.80 -2.84 -1.77
CA ILE A 61 3.49 -3.47 -0.64
C ILE A 61 4.39 -2.40 -0.01
N VAL A 62 4.38 -2.34 1.32
CA VAL A 62 5.15 -1.35 2.08
C VAL A 62 5.80 -1.98 3.31
N CYS A 63 6.85 -1.35 3.84
CA CYS A 63 7.43 -1.66 5.13
C CYS A 63 7.59 -0.41 6.00
N LEU A 64 7.77 -0.62 7.30
CA LEU A 64 8.09 0.44 8.26
C LEU A 64 9.59 0.36 8.56
N HIS A 65 10.35 1.33 8.03
CA HIS A 65 11.80 1.35 8.20
C HIS A 65 12.18 2.05 9.50
N GLN A 66 12.61 1.26 10.50
CA GLN A 66 13.15 1.74 11.79
C GLN A 66 12.28 2.79 12.51
N GLY A 67 10.96 2.78 12.31
CA GLY A 67 10.05 3.78 12.90
C GLY A 67 8.82 4.06 12.03
N PRO A 68 8.23 5.27 12.12
CA PRO A 68 7.02 5.61 11.38
C PRO A 68 7.27 5.87 9.88
N THR A 69 8.52 5.78 9.43
CA THR A 69 8.87 5.98 8.02
C THR A 69 8.34 4.83 7.18
N LEU A 70 7.40 5.14 6.29
CA LEU A 70 6.74 4.16 5.44
C LEU A 70 7.42 4.11 4.07
N VAL A 71 7.97 2.95 3.72
CA VAL A 71 8.68 2.73 2.45
C VAL A 71 7.78 1.94 1.51
N LEU A 72 7.53 2.47 0.31
CA LEU A 72 6.76 1.78 -0.73
C LEU A 72 7.69 0.90 -1.55
N VAL A 73 7.48 -0.42 -1.51
CA VAL A 73 8.37 -1.41 -2.12
C VAL A 73 7.93 -1.73 -3.55
N THR A 74 6.65 -2.04 -3.76
CA THR A 74 6.11 -2.40 -5.08
C THR A 74 4.67 -1.93 -5.26
N LEU A 75 4.30 -1.59 -6.50
CA LEU A 75 2.93 -1.26 -6.90
C LEU A 75 2.33 -2.37 -7.80
N HIS A 76 1.20 -2.92 -7.39
CA HIS A 76 0.47 -3.97 -8.11
C HIS A 76 -0.84 -3.42 -8.65
N VAL A 77 -0.87 -3.06 -9.94
CA VAL A 77 -2.00 -2.33 -10.58
C VAL A 77 -3.22 -3.19 -10.98
N GLN A 78 -3.07 -4.51 -10.98
CA GLN A 78 -4.12 -5.49 -11.36
C GLN A 78 -4.25 -6.58 -10.29
N HIS A 79 -4.24 -6.17 -9.03
CA HIS A 79 -4.34 -7.08 -7.88
C HIS A 79 -5.63 -7.91 -7.91
N ASP A 80 -6.71 -7.37 -8.49
CA ASP A 80 -8.00 -8.04 -8.62
C ASP A 80 -7.98 -9.23 -9.60
N LYS A 81 -7.08 -9.24 -10.59
CA LYS A 81 -6.98 -10.34 -11.55
C LYS A 81 -6.54 -11.66 -10.92
N ALA A 82 -5.80 -11.61 -9.82
CA ALA A 82 -5.41 -12.82 -9.08
C ALA A 82 -6.62 -13.55 -8.46
N TYR A 83 -7.78 -12.89 -8.35
CA TYR A 83 -8.97 -13.41 -7.68
C TYR A 83 -10.17 -13.62 -8.62
N ARG A 84 -10.02 -13.31 -9.92
CA ARG A 84 -11.05 -13.66 -10.92
C ARG A 84 -10.80 -15.11 -11.37
N LYS A 85 -11.75 -16.00 -11.03
CA LYS A 85 -11.86 -17.34 -11.62
C LYS A 85 -12.31 -17.25 -13.07
#